data_AF-A0A1G9DCJ1-F1
#
_entry.id   AF-A0A1G9DCJ1-F1
#
_cell.length_a   1.000
_cell.length_b   1.000
_cell.length_c   1.000
_cell.angle_alpha   90.00
_cell.angle_beta   90.00
_cell.angle_gamma   90.00
#
_symmetry.space_group_name_H-M   'P 1'
#
loop_
_entity.id
_entity.type
_entity.pdbx_description
1 polymer ?
#
loop_
_entity_poly.entity_id
_entity_poly.type
_entity_poly.pdbx_seq_one_letter_code
_entity_poly.pdbx_strand_id
1 'polypeptide(L)'
;MSEQELQQIEANVRFALDQLGPLSDVEFGLNEESVEWVEGFIERQRCRPDFDLEQASGLVGVLGSFLGACIASATGGRWHKLDQDRGWGVLLPDGSTVFPVTKVRKQFRDGLEGGETITSLYQVAVEFVATGKLQAARKGSTDQ
;
A
#
# COMPACT_ATOMS: atom_id res chain seq x y z
N MET A 1 17.09 13.47 -8.71
CA MET A 1 17.14 13.47 -7.23
C MET A 1 16.02 12.55 -6.72
N SER A 2 16.27 11.24 -6.70
CA SER A 2 15.27 10.19 -6.49
C SER A 2 15.66 9.14 -5.43
N GLU A 3 16.88 9.20 -4.90
CA GLU A 3 17.42 8.20 -3.97
C GLU A 3 17.08 8.50 -2.50
N GLN A 4 17.12 9.78 -2.10
CA GLN A 4 16.74 10.20 -0.74
C GLN A 4 15.26 9.91 -0.43
N GLU A 5 14.37 10.10 -1.41
CA GLU A 5 12.94 9.82 -1.23
C GLU A 5 12.68 8.30 -1.14
N LEU A 6 13.42 7.49 -1.90
CA LEU A 6 13.32 6.04 -1.82
C LEU A 6 13.86 5.51 -0.48
N GLN A 7 14.98 6.06 0.00
CA GLN A 7 15.51 5.77 1.34
C GLN A 7 14.50 6.15 2.43
N GLN A 8 13.76 7.26 2.26
CA GLN A 8 12.70 7.64 3.19
C GLN A 8 11.54 6.64 3.16
N ILE A 9 11.15 6.13 1.99
CA ILE A 9 10.14 5.07 1.87
C ILE A 9 10.60 3.81 2.61
N GLU A 10 11.84 3.38 2.41
CA GLU A 10 12.40 2.21 3.10
C GLU A 10 12.46 2.41 4.63
N ALA A 11 12.88 3.61 5.07
CA ALA A 11 12.90 3.96 6.49
C ALA A 11 11.50 3.94 7.10
N ASN A 12 10.49 4.45 6.38
CA ASN A 12 9.09 4.41 6.77
C ASN A 12 8.57 2.97 6.89
N VAL A 13 8.90 2.10 5.93
CA VAL A 13 8.51 0.69 5.96
C VAL A 13 9.08 0.00 7.20
N ARG A 14 10.38 0.17 7.46
CA ARG A 14 11.00 -0.39 8.67
C ARG A 14 10.35 0.16 9.94
N PHE A 15 10.10 1.47 9.99
CA PHE A 15 9.44 2.09 11.13
C PHE A 15 8.04 1.52 11.36
N ALA A 16 7.25 1.29 10.31
CA ALA A 16 5.94 0.64 10.42
C ALA A 16 6.06 -0.77 11.00
N LEU A 17 6.99 -1.59 10.49
CA LEU A 17 7.21 -2.95 10.98
C LEU A 17 7.63 -2.94 12.47
N ASP A 18 8.59 -2.10 12.84
CA ASP A 18 9.14 -2.02 14.19
C ASP A 18 8.11 -1.51 15.22
N GLN A 19 7.24 -0.58 14.82
CA GLN A 19 6.28 0.05 15.73
C GLN A 19 4.93 -0.67 15.79
N LEU A 20 4.43 -1.18 14.65
CA LEU A 20 3.11 -1.80 14.59
C LEU A 20 3.16 -3.29 14.90
N GLY A 21 4.25 -3.98 14.58
CA GLY A 21 4.41 -5.41 14.86
C GLY A 21 4.15 -5.76 16.33
N PRO A 22 4.83 -5.11 17.30
CA PRO A 22 4.60 -5.36 18.73
C PRO A 22 3.20 -4.98 19.24
N LEU A 23 2.46 -4.16 18.50
CA LEU A 23 1.10 -3.74 18.85
C LEU A 23 0.03 -4.64 18.24
N SER A 24 0.40 -5.43 17.25
CA SER A 24 -0.50 -6.32 16.52
C SER A 24 -0.61 -7.68 17.20
N ASP A 25 -1.72 -8.36 16.89
CA ASP A 25 -2.05 -9.71 17.33
C ASP A 25 -1.85 -10.75 16.20
N VAL A 26 -1.13 -10.36 15.14
CA VAL A 26 -0.89 -11.16 13.93
C VAL A 26 0.61 -11.33 13.66
N GLU A 27 0.98 -12.22 12.73
CA GLU A 27 2.37 -12.31 12.26
C GLU A 27 2.69 -11.11 11.35
N PHE A 28 3.00 -9.97 11.99
CA PHE A 28 3.13 -8.70 11.29
C PHE A 28 4.32 -8.66 10.34
N GLY A 29 4.07 -8.35 9.08
CA GLY A 29 5.04 -8.36 8.01
C GLY A 29 4.51 -7.76 6.71
N LEU A 30 5.19 -8.02 5.59
CA LEU A 30 4.76 -7.60 4.26
C LEU A 30 3.78 -8.61 3.65
N ASN A 31 2.64 -8.81 4.33
CA ASN A 31 1.61 -9.79 3.99
C ASN A 31 0.20 -9.17 4.07
N GLU A 32 -0.81 -9.91 3.60
CA GLU A 32 -2.21 -9.47 3.56
C GLU A 32 -2.80 -9.23 4.96
N GLU A 33 -2.58 -10.16 5.89
CA GLU A 33 -3.08 -10.08 7.26
C GLU A 33 -2.62 -8.79 7.97
N SER A 34 -1.38 -8.36 7.71
CA SER A 34 -0.86 -7.10 8.25
C SER A 34 -1.50 -5.87 7.60
N VAL A 35 -1.87 -5.94 6.31
CA VAL A 35 -2.62 -4.86 5.64
C VAL A 35 -4.02 -4.73 6.25
N GLU A 36 -4.70 -5.84 6.50
CA GLU A 36 -6.00 -5.88 7.18
C GLU A 36 -5.91 -5.29 8.59
N TRP A 37 -4.86 -5.66 9.34
CA TRP A 37 -4.64 -5.11 10.67
C TRP A 37 -4.41 -3.59 10.63
N VAL A 38 -3.62 -3.10 9.66
CA VAL A 38 -3.36 -1.66 9.46
C VAL A 38 -4.64 -0.92 9.06
N GLU A 39 -5.52 -1.55 8.27
CA GLU A 39 -6.82 -0.97 7.93
C GLU A 39 -7.64 -0.70 9.20
N GLY A 40 -7.75 -1.70 10.07
CA GLY A 40 -8.41 -1.53 11.37
C GLY A 40 -7.71 -0.50 12.27
N PHE A 41 -6.37 -0.42 12.21
CA PHE A 41 -5.61 0.61 12.93
C PHE A 41 -5.99 2.02 12.46
N ILE A 42 -6.08 2.24 11.14
CA ILE A 42 -6.49 3.54 10.56
C ILE A 42 -7.88 3.93 11.08
N GLU A 43 -8.84 3.00 11.06
CA GLU A 43 -10.20 3.27 11.57
C GLU A 43 -10.20 3.64 13.05
N ARG A 44 -9.41 2.93 13.88
CA ARG A 44 -9.27 3.27 15.31
C ARG A 44 -8.65 4.64 15.52
N GLN A 45 -7.67 5.04 14.70
CA GLN A 45 -7.02 6.35 14.83
C GLN A 45 -7.97 7.49 14.44
N ARG A 46 -8.67 7.38 13.30
CA ARG A 46 -9.53 8.47 12.82
C ARG A 46 -10.76 8.73 13.69
N CYS A 47 -11.20 7.73 14.46
CA CYS A 47 -12.30 7.87 15.40
C CYS A 47 -11.89 8.49 16.75
N ARG A 48 -10.60 8.81 16.96
CA ARG A 48 -10.16 9.47 18.19
C ARG A 48 -10.65 10.93 18.23
N PRO A 49 -11.11 11.43 19.39
CA PRO A 49 -11.62 12.81 19.50
C PRO A 49 -10.61 13.90 19.15
N ASP A 50 -9.31 13.60 19.28
CA ASP A 50 -8.18 14.49 19.02
C ASP A 50 -7.50 14.24 17.67
N PHE A 51 -8.11 13.41 16.81
CA PHE A 51 -7.55 13.14 15.49
C PHE A 51 -7.68 14.34 14.55
N ASP A 52 -6.53 14.75 14.00
CA ASP A 52 -6.45 15.76 12.94
C ASP A 52 -5.65 15.19 11.75
N LEU A 53 -6.32 15.10 10.60
CA LEU A 53 -5.72 14.57 9.37
C LEU A 53 -4.53 15.41 8.88
N GLU A 54 -4.56 16.72 9.08
CA GLU A 54 -3.47 17.59 8.66
C GLU A 54 -2.20 17.32 9.48
N GLN A 55 -2.36 17.01 10.78
CA GLN A 55 -1.27 16.61 11.66
C GLN A 55 -0.84 15.15 11.44
N ALA A 56 -1.69 14.31 10.85
CA ALA A 56 -1.42 12.90 10.57
C ALA A 56 -0.58 12.65 9.30
N SER A 57 -0.07 13.70 8.62
CA SER A 57 0.68 13.57 7.36
C SER A 57 1.88 12.60 7.44
N GLY A 58 2.62 12.61 8.55
CA GLY A 58 3.72 11.67 8.79
C GLY A 58 3.24 10.21 8.91
N LEU A 59 2.15 9.98 9.65
CA LEU A 59 1.55 8.65 9.79
C LEU A 59 1.01 8.14 8.44
N VAL A 60 0.35 9.00 7.67
CA VAL A 60 -0.09 8.72 6.30
C VAL A 60 1.08 8.30 5.42
N GLY A 61 2.22 8.99 5.54
CA GLY A 61 3.45 8.63 4.82
C GLY A 61 3.98 7.25 5.23
N VAL A 62 4.05 6.97 6.52
CA VAL A 62 4.51 5.68 7.06
C VAL A 62 3.63 4.52 6.59
N LEU A 63 2.32 4.62 6.81
CA LEU A 63 1.37 3.57 6.44
C LEU A 63 1.25 3.42 4.92
N GLY A 64 1.35 4.51 4.17
CA GLY A 64 1.38 4.48 2.71
C GLY A 64 2.62 3.79 2.17
N SER A 65 3.80 4.07 2.72
CA SER A 65 5.04 3.36 2.37
C SER A 65 4.94 1.87 2.69
N PHE A 66 4.41 1.50 3.86
CA PHE A 66 4.16 0.12 4.25
C PHE A 66 3.23 -0.61 3.26
N LEU A 67 2.04 -0.04 2.98
CA LEU A 67 1.09 -0.61 2.02
C LEU A 67 1.73 -0.81 0.63
N GLY A 68 2.52 0.17 0.17
CA GLY A 68 3.24 0.05 -1.09
C GLY A 68 4.27 -1.07 -1.09
N ALA A 69 5.00 -1.27 0.02
CA ALA A 69 5.94 -2.37 0.15
C ALA A 69 5.24 -3.73 0.16
N CYS A 70 4.08 -3.87 0.82
CA CYS A 70 3.26 -5.08 0.76
C CYS A 70 2.85 -5.39 -0.69
N ILE A 71 2.32 -4.39 -1.41
CA ILE A 71 1.92 -4.57 -2.81
C ILE A 71 3.12 -4.93 -3.69
N ALA A 72 4.25 -4.22 -3.56
CA ALA A 72 5.45 -4.49 -4.33
C ALA A 72 5.99 -5.91 -4.08
N SER A 73 6.04 -6.33 -2.81
CA SER A 73 6.46 -7.68 -2.40
C SER A 73 5.56 -8.76 -3.00
N ALA A 74 4.24 -8.60 -2.90
CA ALA A 74 3.27 -9.60 -3.37
C ALA A 74 3.16 -9.69 -4.90
N THR A 75 3.38 -8.58 -5.61
CA THR A 75 3.18 -8.51 -7.06
C THR A 75 4.46 -8.61 -7.87
N GLY A 76 5.62 -8.34 -7.27
CA GLY A 76 6.86 -8.03 -8.00
C GLY A 76 6.87 -6.61 -8.59
N GLY A 77 5.99 -5.74 -8.11
CA GLY A 77 5.93 -4.34 -8.50
C GLY A 77 7.16 -3.54 -8.04
N ARG A 78 7.35 -2.36 -8.61
CA ARG A 78 8.48 -1.49 -8.29
C ARG A 78 8.03 -0.06 -8.00
N TRP A 79 8.71 0.57 -7.05
CA TRP A 79 8.51 2.00 -6.79
C TRP A 79 8.84 2.81 -8.04
N HIS A 80 7.93 3.72 -8.39
CA HIS A 80 8.08 4.61 -9.52
C HIS A 80 7.42 5.95 -9.20
N LYS A 81 8.03 7.04 -9.66
CA LYS A 81 7.51 8.39 -9.49
C LYS A 81 6.82 8.83 -10.78
N LEU A 82 5.50 9.06 -10.73
CA LEU A 82 4.77 9.65 -11.85
C LEU A 82 4.82 11.18 -11.72
N ASP A 83 5.59 11.82 -12.59
CA ASP A 83 5.77 13.28 -12.65
C ASP A 83 6.10 13.92 -11.28
N GLN A 84 6.19 15.25 -11.22
CA GLN A 84 6.48 15.94 -9.95
C GLN A 84 5.25 15.99 -9.02
N ASP A 85 4.04 15.94 -9.57
CA ASP A 85 2.80 16.26 -8.84
C ASP A 85 2.04 15.06 -8.27
N ARG A 86 2.23 13.84 -8.79
CA ARG A 86 1.46 12.66 -8.35
C ARG A 86 2.17 11.80 -7.29
N GLY A 87 3.42 12.13 -6.97
CA GLY A 87 4.20 11.45 -5.95
C GLY A 87 4.62 10.02 -6.33
N TRP A 88 5.00 9.24 -5.33
CA TRP A 88 5.44 7.86 -5.50
C TRP A 88 4.25 6.89 -5.60
N GLY A 89 4.31 6.03 -6.60
CA GLY A 89 3.42 4.89 -6.78
C GLY A 89 4.19 3.58 -6.92
N VAL A 90 3.44 2.48 -6.95
CA VAL A 90 3.99 1.15 -7.26
C VAL A 90 3.52 0.77 -8.65
N LEU A 91 4.47 0.67 -9.59
CA LEU A 91 4.23 0.18 -10.94
C LEU A 91 4.13 -1.34 -10.91
N LEU A 92 2.98 -1.87 -11.27
CA LEU A 92 2.70 -3.30 -11.32
C LEU A 92 3.25 -3.92 -12.63
N PRO A 93 3.49 -5.24 -12.67
CA PRO A 93 3.98 -5.93 -13.87
C PRO A 93 3.09 -5.80 -15.11
N ASP A 94 1.79 -5.54 -14.93
CA ASP A 94 0.84 -5.33 -16.02
C ASP A 94 0.87 -3.90 -16.59
N GLY A 95 1.73 -3.02 -16.05
CA GLY A 95 1.89 -1.64 -16.46
C GLY A 95 0.96 -0.63 -15.75
N SER A 96 0.02 -1.11 -14.93
CA SER A 96 -0.80 -0.23 -14.10
C SER A 96 0.00 0.32 -12.91
N THR A 97 -0.43 1.45 -12.34
CA THR A 97 0.21 2.05 -11.15
C THR A 97 -0.81 2.28 -10.06
N VAL A 98 -0.46 1.86 -8.84
CA VAL A 98 -1.23 2.16 -7.63
C VAL A 98 -0.55 3.25 -6.81
N PHE A 99 -1.33 3.99 -6.02
CA PHE A 99 -0.86 5.12 -5.20
C PHE A 99 -1.19 4.89 -3.72
N PRO A 100 -0.35 4.13 -2.99
CA PRO A 100 -0.62 3.70 -1.62
C PRO A 100 -0.82 4.85 -0.63
N VAL A 101 0.04 5.88 -0.68
CA VAL A 101 -0.05 7.06 0.20
C VAL A 101 -1.36 7.81 0.00
N THR A 102 -1.77 7.98 -1.27
CA THR A 102 -3.06 8.59 -1.61
C THR A 102 -4.23 7.77 -1.08
N LYS A 103 -4.17 6.43 -1.21
CA LYS A 103 -5.23 5.55 -0.71
C LYS A 103 -5.35 5.61 0.81
N VAL A 104 -4.24 5.54 1.54
CA VAL A 104 -4.20 5.68 3.00
C VAL A 104 -4.77 7.03 3.43
N ARG A 105 -4.38 8.13 2.78
CA ARG A 105 -4.93 9.47 3.07
C ARG A 105 -6.46 9.50 2.88
N LYS A 106 -6.98 8.89 1.81
CA LYS A 106 -8.42 8.82 1.56
C LYS A 106 -9.14 8.03 2.64
N GLN A 107 -8.60 6.89 3.08
CA GLN A 107 -9.20 6.14 4.16
C GLN A 107 -9.19 6.91 5.49
N PHE A 108 -8.10 7.59 5.84
CA PHE A 108 -8.11 8.46 7.02
C PHE A 108 -9.15 9.59 6.94
N ARG A 109 -9.55 10.03 5.75
CA ARG A 109 -10.54 11.10 5.55
C ARG A 109 -11.97 10.54 5.60
N ASP A 110 -12.24 9.53 4.78
CA ASP A 110 -13.59 9.06 4.46
C ASP A 110 -13.97 7.79 5.24
N GLY A 111 -12.97 7.04 5.72
CA GLY A 111 -13.14 5.76 6.43
C GLY A 111 -13.75 4.65 5.57
N LEU A 112 -13.99 3.50 6.19
CA LEU A 112 -14.70 2.38 5.56
C LEU A 112 -16.13 2.76 5.15
N GLU A 113 -16.80 3.61 5.94
CA GLU A 113 -18.15 4.10 5.64
C GLU A 113 -18.22 4.91 4.33
N GLY A 114 -17.12 5.59 3.97
CA GLY A 114 -16.95 6.27 2.69
C GLY A 114 -16.52 5.35 1.54
N GLY A 115 -16.41 4.04 1.78
CA GLY A 115 -15.98 3.04 0.79
C GLY A 115 -14.46 2.98 0.56
N GLU A 116 -13.66 3.57 1.45
CA GLU A 116 -12.20 3.56 1.33
C GLU A 116 -11.58 2.42 2.14
N THR A 117 -10.97 1.48 1.43
CA THR A 117 -10.31 0.29 2.00
C THR A 117 -8.94 0.10 1.36
N ILE A 118 -7.90 0.00 2.19
CA ILE A 118 -6.54 -0.33 1.74
C ILE A 118 -6.40 -1.83 1.49
N THR A 119 -7.14 -2.66 2.22
CA THR A 119 -7.16 -4.12 2.03
C THR A 119 -7.64 -4.46 0.63
N SER A 120 -8.76 -3.89 0.18
CA SER A 120 -9.25 -4.15 -1.18
C SER A 120 -8.31 -3.60 -2.25
N LEU A 121 -7.58 -2.50 -2.01
CA LEU A 121 -6.53 -2.07 -2.96
C LEU A 121 -5.44 -3.13 -3.10
N TYR A 122 -4.97 -3.70 -1.98
CA TYR A 122 -3.97 -4.76 -1.99
C TYR A 122 -4.48 -6.00 -2.74
N GLN A 123 -5.67 -6.48 -2.40
CA GLN A 123 -6.30 -7.65 -3.03
C GLN A 123 -6.46 -7.48 -4.54
N VAL A 124 -6.99 -6.32 -4.97
CA VAL A 124 -7.13 -5.97 -6.38
C VAL A 124 -5.78 -5.97 -7.08
N ALA A 125 -4.74 -5.33 -6.51
CA ALA A 125 -3.42 -5.30 -7.13
C ALA A 125 -2.83 -6.71 -7.32
N VAL A 126 -3.01 -7.60 -6.34
CA VAL A 126 -2.55 -8.99 -6.41
C VAL A 126 -3.34 -9.80 -7.45
N GLU A 127 -4.66 -9.67 -7.46
CA GLU A 127 -5.55 -10.40 -8.37
C GLU A 127 -5.35 -9.99 -9.84
N PHE A 128 -5.17 -8.69 -10.11
CA PHE A 128 -4.91 -8.19 -11.47
C PHE A 128 -3.62 -8.79 -12.04
N VAL A 129 -2.56 -8.86 -11.24
CA VAL A 129 -1.29 -9.47 -11.66
C VAL A 129 -1.43 -10.98 -11.85
N ALA A 130 -2.16 -11.67 -10.97
CA ALA A 130 -2.44 -13.09 -11.12
C ALA A 130 -3.22 -13.38 -12.42
N THR A 131 -4.24 -12.59 -12.70
CA THR A 131 -5.08 -12.71 -13.90
C THR A 131 -4.29 -12.38 -15.18
N GLY A 132 -3.46 -11.34 -15.16
CA GLY A 132 -2.57 -10.99 -16.27
C GLY A 132 -1.59 -12.13 -16.61
N LYS A 133 -1.02 -12.77 -15.59
CA LYS A 133 -0.13 -13.95 -15.77
C LYS A 133 -0.87 -15.13 -16.41
N LEU A 134 -2.11 -15.42 -15.98
CA LEU A 134 -2.93 -16.50 -16.55
C LEU A 134 -3.27 -16.24 -18.04
N GLN A 135 -3.60 -15.00 -18.40
CA GLN A 135 -3.89 -14.64 -19.80
C GLN A 135 -2.65 -14.75 -20.69
N ALA A 136 -1.47 -14.35 -20.19
CA ALA A 136 -0.21 -14.48 -20.92
C ALA A 136 0.18 -15.95 -21.14
N ALA A 137 0.05 -16.80 -20.11
CA ALA A 137 0.30 -18.24 -20.21
C ALA A 137 -0.62 -18.91 -21.23
N ARG A 138 -1.91 -18.55 -21.28
CA ARG A 138 -2.85 -19.11 -22.26
C ARG A 138 -2.51 -18.71 -23.70
N LYS A 139 -1.99 -17.51 -23.94
CA LYS A 139 -1.56 -17.06 -25.27
C LYS A 139 -0.29 -17.79 -25.74
N GLY A 140 0.67 -18.03 -24.85
CA GLY A 140 1.90 -18.77 -25.17
C GLY A 140 1.72 -20.25 -25.48
N SER A 141 0.59 -20.86 -25.11
CA SER A 141 0.27 -22.27 -25.39
C SER A 141 -0.41 -22.51 -26.74
N THR A 142 -0.73 -21.46 -27.52
CA THR A 142 -1.43 -21.60 -28.82
C THR A 142 -0.48 -21.55 -30.03
N ASP A 143 0.81 -21.31 -29.80
CA ASP A 143 1.84 -21.18 -30.85
C ASP A 143 2.77 -22.41 -30.96
N GLN A 144 2.30 -23.61 -30.63
CA GLN A 144 3.02 -24.88 -30.85
C GLN A 144 2.24 -25.85 -31.74
#